data_AF-A0A7S3K218-F1
#
_entry.id   AF-A0A7S3K218-F1
#
_cell.length_a   1.000
_cell.length_b   1.000
_cell.length_c   1.000
_cell.angle_alpha   90.00
_cell.angle_beta   90.00
_cell.angle_gamma   90.00
#
_symmetry.space_group_name_H-M   'P 1'
#
loop_
_entity.id
_entity.type
_entity.pdbx_description
1 polymer ?
#
loop_
_entity_poly.entity_id
_entity_poly.type
_entity_poly.pdbx_seq_one_letter_code
_entity_poly.pdbx_strand_id
1 'polypeptide(L)'
;DYTLDIDAYAESLIFSEDWFGASSPNNSAHILNAGRFAYTPILTKADSFSKITNPYGLLRSPWNTNPKPFLMRYNKILGRKHDGYTLTSCYDFKSALTGTNSLATFISKLNGKLHGPIHIMIGGHWWFNNNTANSSHEAWNKTDESTSVADWLGSSTGARSRALLASKFLWRQGYIRCPSTCSLPTFLEEADDSTND
;
A
#
# COMPACT_ATOMS: atom_id res chain seq x y z
N ASP A 1 17.35 18.86 -19.79
CA ASP A 1 16.89 19.19 -18.44
C ASP A 1 15.98 18.06 -17.98
N TYR A 2 16.35 17.33 -16.92
CA TYR A 2 15.61 16.14 -16.44
C TYR A 2 14.91 16.40 -15.11
N THR A 3 14.97 17.65 -14.60
CA THR A 3 14.25 18.05 -13.40
C THR A 3 12.88 18.56 -13.82
N LEU A 4 11.88 17.68 -13.70
CA LEU A 4 10.50 18.13 -13.67
C LEU A 4 10.27 18.76 -12.30
N ASP A 5 10.22 20.09 -12.24
CA ASP A 5 9.68 20.83 -11.09
C ASP A 5 8.15 20.63 -11.10
N ILE A 6 7.72 19.50 -10.53
CA ILE A 6 6.32 19.14 -10.37
C ILE A 6 5.94 19.18 -8.89
N ASP A 7 4.82 19.80 -8.59
CA ASP A 7 4.33 19.96 -7.22
C ASP A 7 3.53 18.74 -6.74
N ALA A 8 2.99 17.97 -7.69
CA ALA A 8 2.28 16.72 -7.45
C ALA A 8 2.85 15.57 -8.29
N TYR A 9 2.98 14.38 -7.70
CA TYR A 9 3.43 13.21 -8.46
C TYR A 9 2.54 12.90 -9.66
N ALA A 10 1.24 13.23 -9.60
CA ALA A 10 0.29 13.00 -10.68
C ALA A 10 0.63 13.79 -11.96
N GLU A 11 1.43 14.85 -11.86
CA GLU A 11 1.93 15.62 -13.01
C GLU A 11 3.15 14.94 -13.67
N SER A 12 3.74 13.93 -13.02
CA SER A 12 4.84 13.16 -13.58
C SER A 12 4.35 12.25 -14.71
N LEU A 13 5.06 12.25 -15.84
CA LEU A 13 4.87 11.23 -16.87
C LEU A 13 4.99 9.80 -16.31
N ILE A 14 5.92 9.59 -15.36
CA ILE A 14 6.21 8.28 -14.77
C ILE A 14 5.08 7.82 -13.84
N PHE A 15 4.31 8.74 -13.24
CA PHE A 15 3.18 8.40 -12.38
C PHE A 15 1.82 8.71 -13.01
N SER A 16 1.80 9.08 -14.29
CA SER A 16 0.58 9.24 -15.06
C SER A 16 -0.23 7.94 -15.07
N GLU A 17 -1.55 8.04 -15.11
CA GLU A 17 -2.40 6.83 -15.09
C GLU A 17 -2.18 5.97 -16.33
N ASP A 18 -1.91 6.58 -17.50
CA ASP A 18 -1.67 5.88 -18.76
C ASP A 18 -0.40 5.03 -18.72
N TRP A 19 0.66 5.49 -18.05
CA TRP A 19 1.92 4.75 -17.98
C TRP A 19 2.02 3.91 -16.71
N PHE A 20 1.70 4.47 -15.55
CA PHE A 20 1.88 3.82 -14.26
C PHE A 20 0.67 2.98 -13.83
N GLY A 21 -0.53 3.38 -14.24
CA GLY A 21 -1.80 2.94 -13.68
C GLY A 21 -2.25 3.81 -12.50
N ALA A 22 -3.56 3.95 -12.31
CA ALA A 22 -4.15 4.80 -11.28
C ALA A 22 -3.60 4.54 -9.86
N SER A 23 -3.38 5.59 -9.08
CA SER A 23 -2.94 5.49 -7.68
C SER A 23 -4.05 4.99 -6.74
N SER A 24 -5.31 5.15 -7.16
CA SER A 24 -6.50 4.67 -6.46
C SER A 24 -7.54 4.19 -7.48
N PRO A 25 -7.40 2.97 -8.03
CA PRO A 25 -8.35 2.44 -8.99
C PRO A 25 -9.78 2.45 -8.44
N ASN A 26 -10.73 2.93 -9.24
CA ASN A 26 -12.14 3.07 -8.87
C ASN A 26 -13.02 1.90 -9.35
N ASN A 27 -12.44 0.88 -9.99
CA ASN A 27 -13.17 -0.33 -10.33
C ASN A 27 -13.51 -1.12 -9.04
N SER A 28 -14.56 -1.93 -9.11
CA SER A 28 -15.08 -2.70 -7.97
C SER A 28 -14.08 -3.70 -7.36
N ALA A 29 -13.05 -4.09 -8.11
CA ALA A 29 -11.99 -4.96 -7.63
C ALA A 29 -10.81 -4.19 -7.00
N HIS A 30 -10.75 -2.87 -7.19
CA HIS A 30 -9.66 -1.97 -6.81
C HIS A 30 -8.28 -2.41 -7.32
N ILE A 31 -8.25 -3.14 -8.42
CA ILE A 31 -7.03 -3.61 -9.09
C ILE A 31 -6.61 -2.60 -10.15
N LEU A 32 -5.34 -2.63 -10.56
CA LEU A 32 -4.90 -1.86 -11.72
C LEU A 32 -5.45 -2.50 -13.00
N ASN A 33 -6.20 -1.75 -13.81
CA ASN A 33 -6.76 -2.19 -15.09
C ASN A 33 -6.18 -1.42 -16.30
N ALA A 34 -5.27 -0.49 -16.05
CA ALA A 34 -4.58 0.32 -17.07
C ALA A 34 -3.14 0.60 -16.65
N GLY A 35 -2.32 1.04 -17.62
CA GLY A 35 -0.90 1.29 -17.44
C GLY A 35 -0.03 0.03 -17.38
N ARG A 36 1.27 0.24 -17.18
CA ARG A 36 2.32 -0.80 -17.22
C ARG A 36 2.11 -1.94 -16.21
N PHE A 37 1.39 -1.66 -15.13
CA PHE A 37 1.13 -2.60 -14.06
C PHE A 37 -0.32 -3.12 -14.06
N ALA A 38 -1.08 -2.88 -15.14
CA ALA A 38 -2.42 -3.44 -15.31
C ALA A 38 -2.40 -4.96 -15.13
N TYR A 39 -3.37 -5.48 -14.35
CA TYR A 39 -3.58 -6.91 -14.09
C TYR A 39 -2.32 -7.66 -13.61
N THR A 40 -1.35 -6.96 -13.00
CA THR A 40 -0.13 -7.59 -12.51
C THR A 40 -0.49 -8.62 -11.42
N PRO A 41 -0.25 -9.91 -11.65
CA PRO A 41 -0.66 -10.94 -10.70
C PRO A 41 0.27 -10.95 -9.48
N ILE A 42 -0.29 -11.33 -8.34
CA ILE A 42 0.47 -11.74 -7.16
C ILE A 42 0.51 -13.25 -7.16
N LEU A 43 1.68 -13.83 -6.90
CA LEU A 43 1.83 -15.28 -6.83
C LEU A 43 0.83 -15.88 -5.81
N THR A 44 -0.04 -16.75 -6.31
CA THR A 44 -0.99 -17.56 -5.54
C THR A 44 -0.35 -18.89 -5.16
N LYS A 45 -0.90 -19.60 -4.17
CA LYS A 45 -0.37 -20.90 -3.69
C LYS A 45 1.16 -20.81 -3.49
N ALA A 46 1.59 -19.71 -2.86
CA ALA A 46 2.99 -19.30 -2.80
C ALA A 46 3.80 -20.05 -1.73
N ASP A 47 3.22 -21.09 -1.11
CA ASP A 47 3.80 -21.91 -0.03
C ASP A 47 5.00 -22.75 -0.48
N SER A 48 5.04 -23.07 -1.78
CA SER A 48 6.18 -23.67 -2.48
C SER A 48 7.35 -22.69 -2.64
N PHE A 49 7.07 -21.39 -2.74
CA PHE A 49 8.09 -20.33 -2.91
C PHE A 49 8.53 -19.70 -1.58
N SER A 50 7.59 -19.46 -0.66
CA SER A 50 7.82 -18.81 0.63
C SER A 50 6.98 -19.46 1.73
N LYS A 51 7.60 -19.73 2.89
CA LYS A 51 6.88 -20.14 4.11
C LYS A 51 6.14 -19.00 4.79
N ILE A 52 6.30 -17.77 4.29
CA ILE A 52 5.63 -16.57 4.79
C ILE A 52 4.74 -16.04 3.65
N THR A 53 3.44 -16.19 3.85
CA THR A 53 2.37 -15.72 2.97
C THR A 53 1.33 -14.97 3.80
N ASN A 54 0.35 -14.34 3.14
CA ASN A 54 -0.84 -13.89 3.84
C ASN A 54 -1.81 -15.08 4.07
N PRO A 55 -2.90 -14.88 4.82
CA PRO A 55 -3.83 -15.96 5.16
C PRO A 55 -4.47 -16.69 3.95
N TYR A 56 -4.42 -16.10 2.76
CA TYR A 56 -4.99 -16.67 1.54
C TYR A 56 -3.93 -17.37 0.67
N GLY A 57 -2.71 -17.56 1.18
CA GLY A 57 -1.63 -18.21 0.44
C GLY A 57 -1.03 -17.34 -0.67
N LEU A 58 -1.28 -16.04 -0.69
CA LEU A 58 -0.66 -15.10 -1.63
C LEU A 58 0.74 -14.71 -1.14
N LEU A 59 1.66 -14.44 -2.07
CA LEU A 59 2.98 -13.86 -1.78
C LEU A 59 2.86 -12.40 -1.32
N ARG A 60 2.44 -12.26 -0.06
CA ARG A 60 2.19 -11.00 0.64
C ARG A 60 2.61 -11.13 2.08
N SER A 61 2.81 -9.99 2.72
CA SER A 61 3.06 -9.94 4.16
C SER A 61 1.87 -10.53 4.94
N PRO A 62 2.10 -11.23 6.07
CA PRO A 62 1.03 -11.79 6.88
C PRO A 62 -0.03 -10.78 7.36
N TRP A 63 0.39 -9.53 7.63
CA TRP A 63 -0.49 -8.42 8.03
C TRP A 63 -1.21 -7.74 6.85
N ASN A 64 -0.92 -8.13 5.60
CA ASN A 64 -1.68 -7.71 4.43
C ASN A 64 -2.72 -8.80 4.11
N THR A 65 -3.84 -8.76 4.83
CA THR A 65 -4.94 -9.74 4.76
C THR A 65 -5.90 -9.50 3.59
N ASN A 66 -5.42 -8.88 2.52
CA ASN A 66 -6.21 -8.67 1.31
C ASN A 66 -6.19 -9.94 0.41
N PRO A 67 -7.36 -10.51 0.06
CA PRO A 67 -7.46 -11.74 -0.71
C PRO A 67 -7.26 -11.57 -2.22
N LYS A 68 -7.20 -10.34 -2.76
CA LYS A 68 -7.15 -10.14 -4.22
C LYS A 68 -5.79 -10.60 -4.80
N PRO A 69 -5.77 -11.45 -5.84
CA PRO A 69 -4.54 -12.01 -6.41
C PRO A 69 -3.86 -11.08 -7.44
N PHE A 70 -4.10 -9.77 -7.34
CA PHE A 70 -3.54 -8.76 -8.25
C PHE A 70 -2.95 -7.60 -7.47
N LEU A 71 -2.01 -6.88 -8.08
CA LEU A 71 -1.46 -5.65 -7.53
C LEU A 71 -2.57 -4.60 -7.36
N MET A 72 -2.58 -4.00 -6.17
CA MET A 72 -3.52 -2.95 -5.78
C MET A 72 -2.76 -1.74 -5.24
N ARG A 73 -3.38 -0.57 -5.36
CA ARG A 73 -2.85 0.71 -4.90
C ARG A 73 -3.94 1.52 -4.24
N TYR A 74 -3.56 2.37 -3.29
CA TYR A 74 -4.48 3.35 -2.72
C TYR A 74 -3.74 4.58 -2.24
N ASN A 75 -4.27 5.75 -2.54
CA ASN A 75 -3.68 7.02 -2.14
C ASN A 75 -4.13 7.53 -0.77
N LYS A 76 -4.74 6.67 0.07
CA LYS A 76 -5.14 7.03 1.43
C LYS A 76 -4.69 6.00 2.46
N ILE A 77 -4.47 6.50 3.67
CA ILE A 77 -4.16 5.70 4.86
C ILE A 77 -5.17 6.09 5.93
N LEU A 78 -5.98 5.14 6.37
CA LEU A 78 -7.03 5.36 7.36
C LEU A 78 -7.91 6.57 6.95
N GLY A 79 -8.37 6.57 5.70
CA GLY A 79 -9.17 7.65 5.12
C GLY A 79 -8.41 8.92 4.71
N ARG A 80 -7.21 9.16 5.24
CA ARG A 80 -6.46 10.40 4.94
C ARG A 80 -5.61 10.26 3.68
N LYS A 81 -5.81 11.17 2.72
CA LYS A 81 -5.00 11.24 1.50
C LYS A 81 -3.52 11.44 1.82
N HIS A 82 -2.69 10.54 1.30
CA HIS A 82 -1.23 10.52 1.43
C HIS A 82 -0.70 10.55 2.88
N ASP A 83 -1.56 10.39 3.88
CA ASP A 83 -1.26 10.73 5.28
C ASP A 83 -0.56 12.09 5.47
N GLY A 84 -0.93 13.07 4.63
CA GLY A 84 -0.34 14.41 4.65
C GLY A 84 1.08 14.52 4.08
N TYR A 85 1.62 13.47 3.46
CA TYR A 85 2.88 13.55 2.72
C TYR A 85 2.71 14.26 1.37
N THR A 86 3.76 14.96 0.97
CA THR A 86 3.94 15.56 -0.36
C THR A 86 5.14 14.93 -1.05
N LEU A 87 5.29 15.21 -2.35
CA LEU A 87 6.47 14.77 -3.09
C LEU A 87 7.73 15.41 -2.48
N THR A 88 8.81 14.64 -2.41
CA THR A 88 10.11 15.13 -1.95
C THR A 88 10.66 16.15 -2.94
N SER A 89 11.04 17.32 -2.45
CA SER A 89 11.53 18.43 -3.29
C SER A 89 12.99 18.25 -3.71
N CYS A 90 13.42 18.93 -4.77
CA CYS A 90 14.84 19.01 -5.14
C CYS A 90 15.70 19.58 -3.98
N TYR A 91 15.13 20.48 -3.17
CA TYR A 91 15.79 20.98 -1.96
C TYR A 91 16.05 19.87 -0.95
N ASP A 92 15.11 18.95 -0.73
CA ASP A 92 15.30 17.82 0.18
C ASP A 92 16.43 16.89 -0.29
N PHE A 93 16.49 16.60 -1.59
CA PHE A 93 17.58 15.82 -2.18
C PHE A 93 18.93 16.53 -2.04
N LYS A 94 19.00 17.82 -2.38
CA LYS A 94 20.22 18.64 -2.21
C LYS A 94 20.66 18.65 -0.74
N SER A 95 19.75 18.93 0.18
CA SER A 95 20.01 18.97 1.63
C SER A 95 20.47 17.61 2.16
N ALA A 96 19.92 16.51 1.65
CA ALA A 96 20.36 15.17 2.03
C ALA A 96 21.78 14.86 1.54
N LEU A 97 22.10 15.25 0.31
CA LEU A 97 23.38 15.00 -0.34
C LEU A 97 24.51 15.88 0.22
N THR A 98 24.25 17.18 0.41
CA THR A 98 25.28 18.15 0.85
C THR A 98 25.31 18.36 2.36
N GLY A 99 24.26 17.95 3.08
CA GLY A 99 24.14 18.16 4.52
C GLY A 99 24.81 17.08 5.38
N THR A 100 25.60 16.18 4.79
CA THR A 100 26.36 15.16 5.53
C THR A 100 27.53 14.65 4.70
N ASN A 101 28.65 14.34 5.36
CA ASN A 101 29.78 13.63 4.75
C ASN A 101 29.74 12.11 5.03
N SER A 102 28.69 11.63 5.71
CA SER A 102 28.51 10.22 6.04
C SER A 102 27.63 9.54 5.00
N LEU A 103 28.20 8.54 4.31
CA LEU A 103 27.44 7.68 3.41
C LEU A 103 26.27 7.00 4.14
N ALA A 104 26.47 6.58 5.39
CA ALA A 104 25.42 5.94 6.20
C ALA A 104 24.25 6.91 6.47
N THR A 105 24.54 8.18 6.77
CA THR A 105 23.51 9.20 6.98
C THR A 105 22.78 9.51 5.68
N PHE A 106 23.50 9.61 4.55
CA PHE A 106 22.88 9.79 3.24
C PHE A 106 21.95 8.61 2.88
N ILE A 107 22.41 7.37 3.04
CA ILE A 107 21.61 6.16 2.79
C ILE A 107 20.39 6.09 3.71
N SER A 108 20.51 6.52 4.97
CA SER A 108 19.38 6.60 5.89
C SER A 108 18.33 7.62 5.42
N LYS A 109 18.76 8.82 4.99
CA LYS A 109 17.85 9.83 4.40
C LYS A 109 17.22 9.33 3.10
N LEU A 110 18.01 8.68 2.26
CA LEU A 110 17.55 8.06 1.02
C LEU A 110 16.46 7.03 1.32
N ASN A 111 16.69 6.16 2.31
CA ASN A 111 15.76 5.10 2.66
C ASN A 111 14.50 5.57 3.42
N GLY A 112 14.61 6.69 4.13
CA GLY A 112 13.49 7.27 4.87
C GLY A 112 12.85 8.41 4.10
N LYS A 113 13.40 9.61 4.29
CA LYS A 113 12.80 10.88 3.86
C LYS A 113 12.63 11.01 2.35
N LEU A 114 13.58 10.54 1.55
CA LEU A 114 13.61 10.85 0.11
C LEU A 114 12.74 9.93 -0.75
N HIS A 115 12.59 8.66 -0.37
CA HIS A 115 11.76 7.72 -1.12
C HIS A 115 10.54 7.23 -0.32
N GLY A 116 10.62 7.17 1.02
CA GLY A 116 9.54 6.66 1.87
C GLY A 116 8.18 7.30 1.62
N PRO A 117 8.08 8.65 1.41
CA PRO A 117 6.80 9.30 1.13
C PRO A 117 6.05 8.69 -0.05
N ILE A 118 6.72 8.34 -1.15
CA ILE A 118 6.03 7.85 -2.36
C ILE A 118 5.36 6.49 -2.12
N HIS A 119 5.96 5.63 -1.28
CA HIS A 119 5.34 4.36 -0.89
C HIS A 119 4.04 4.56 -0.14
N ILE A 120 3.99 5.58 0.74
CA ILE A 120 2.77 5.92 1.50
C ILE A 120 1.74 6.54 0.56
N MET A 121 2.15 7.47 -0.30
CA MET A 121 1.27 8.20 -1.21
C MET A 121 0.57 7.32 -2.25
N ILE A 122 1.16 6.20 -2.64
CA ILE A 122 0.65 5.31 -3.70
C ILE A 122 0.18 3.95 -3.15
N GLY A 123 0.81 3.45 -2.08
CA GLY A 123 0.56 2.10 -1.56
C GLY A 123 -0.71 2.03 -0.73
N GLY A 124 -0.86 2.94 0.23
CA GLY A 124 -2.01 3.05 1.13
C GLY A 124 -2.54 1.73 1.66
N HIS A 125 -3.81 1.71 2.03
CA HIS A 125 -4.52 0.47 2.35
C HIS A 125 -6.03 0.62 2.19
N TRP A 126 -6.64 -0.43 1.67
CA TRP A 126 -8.08 -0.55 1.55
C TRP A 126 -8.66 -1.18 2.83
N TRP A 127 -9.94 -0.94 3.09
CA TRP A 127 -10.75 -1.77 3.99
C TRP A 127 -10.31 -1.81 5.45
N PHE A 128 -9.91 -0.66 5.96
CA PHE A 128 -9.64 -0.47 7.39
C PHE A 128 -10.85 0.24 8.00
N ASN A 129 -11.85 -0.54 8.43
CA ASN A 129 -13.06 -0.03 9.07
C ASN A 129 -13.24 -0.66 10.47
N ASN A 130 -14.00 0.04 11.32
CA ASN A 130 -14.36 -0.43 12.66
C ASN A 130 -15.67 -1.23 12.69
N ASN A 131 -16.39 -1.36 11.57
CA ASN A 131 -17.69 -2.04 11.54
C ASN A 131 -17.53 -3.51 11.18
N THR A 132 -17.06 -4.26 12.17
CA THR A 132 -17.33 -5.69 12.33
C THR A 132 -18.85 -5.89 12.45
N ALA A 133 -19.58 -6.15 11.35
CA ALA A 133 -20.79 -7.01 11.36
C ALA A 133 -21.63 -7.00 10.07
N ASN A 134 -21.65 -5.94 9.27
CA ASN A 134 -22.60 -5.86 8.14
C ASN A 134 -21.90 -5.91 6.78
N SER A 135 -21.81 -7.14 6.29
CA SER A 135 -21.35 -7.59 4.98
C SER A 135 -22.23 -7.10 3.84
N SER A 136 -22.18 -5.81 3.51
CA SER A 136 -22.48 -5.33 2.17
C SER A 136 -21.20 -4.78 1.54
N HIS A 137 -20.95 -5.11 0.27
CA HIS A 137 -19.84 -4.60 -0.54
C HIS A 137 -19.73 -3.06 -0.52
N GLU A 138 -20.79 -2.35 -0.14
CA GLU A 138 -20.84 -0.89 0.00
C GLU A 138 -20.11 -0.37 1.26
N ALA A 139 -20.03 -1.15 2.35
CA ALA A 139 -19.28 -0.79 3.55
C ALA A 139 -17.75 -0.83 3.34
N TRP A 140 -17.29 -1.47 2.27
CA TRP A 140 -15.89 -1.57 1.85
C TRP A 140 -15.41 -0.30 1.13
N ASN A 141 -16.32 0.56 0.67
CA ASN A 141 -15.98 1.82 -0.02
C ASN A 141 -15.75 3.02 0.93
N LYS A 142 -15.99 2.86 2.23
CA LYS A 142 -15.73 3.91 3.22
C LYS A 142 -14.46 3.57 3.99
N THR A 143 -13.31 4.02 3.49
CA THR A 143 -12.17 4.27 4.39
C THR A 143 -12.54 5.45 5.25
N ASP A 144 -13.25 5.17 6.34
CA ASP A 144 -13.72 6.20 7.22
C ASP A 144 -12.51 6.85 7.89
N GLU A 145 -12.43 8.19 7.81
CA GLU A 145 -11.40 8.96 8.50
C GLU A 145 -11.55 8.88 10.03
N SER A 146 -12.65 8.28 10.49
CA SER A 146 -13.14 8.17 11.87
C SER A 146 -13.07 6.75 12.46
N THR A 147 -12.04 5.97 12.10
CA THR A 147 -11.76 4.73 12.88
C THR A 147 -11.11 5.09 14.22
N SER A 148 -11.38 4.33 15.27
CA SER A 148 -10.71 4.49 16.58
C SER A 148 -9.18 4.43 16.47
N VAL A 149 -8.65 3.70 15.49
CA VAL A 149 -7.22 3.68 15.17
C VAL A 149 -6.76 5.00 14.54
N ALA A 150 -7.55 5.58 13.63
CA ALA A 150 -7.27 6.89 13.04
C ALA A 150 -7.29 8.01 14.09
N ASP A 151 -8.22 7.96 15.03
CA ASP A 151 -8.33 8.91 16.14
C ASP A 151 -7.14 8.77 17.11
N TRP A 152 -6.79 7.52 17.47
CA TRP A 152 -5.66 7.25 18.37
C TRP A 152 -4.31 7.68 17.79
N LEU A 153 -4.09 7.45 16.49
CA LEU A 153 -2.86 7.88 15.81
C LEU A 153 -2.84 9.40 15.56
N GLY A 154 -4.00 10.03 15.42
CA GLY A 154 -4.14 11.46 15.16
C GLY A 154 -3.98 11.84 13.69
N SER A 155 -3.68 13.13 13.45
CA SER A 155 -3.72 13.77 12.14
C SER A 155 -2.44 14.53 11.76
N SER A 156 -1.34 14.38 12.49
CA SER A 156 -0.05 14.93 12.06
C SER A 156 0.49 14.15 10.85
N THR A 157 1.33 14.77 10.00
CA THR A 157 1.87 14.11 8.81
C THR A 157 2.63 12.84 9.20
N GLY A 158 2.29 11.73 8.54
CA GLY A 158 2.89 10.42 8.81
C GLY A 158 2.43 9.75 10.11
N ALA A 159 1.39 10.25 10.76
CA ALA A 159 0.85 9.64 11.97
C ALA A 159 0.11 8.32 11.68
N ARG A 160 -0.77 8.33 10.68
CA ARG A 160 -1.62 7.18 10.31
C ARG A 160 -0.79 6.08 9.63
N SER A 161 0.26 6.43 8.88
CA SER A 161 1.14 5.49 8.19
C SER A 161 2.01 4.67 9.15
N ARG A 162 2.14 5.09 10.42
CA ARG A 162 2.83 4.29 11.46
C ARG A 162 2.19 2.93 11.65
N ALA A 163 0.87 2.80 11.47
CA ALA A 163 0.19 1.51 11.50
C ALA A 163 0.80 0.53 10.48
N LEU A 164 1.03 1.00 9.24
CA LEU A 164 1.63 0.20 8.17
C LEU A 164 3.12 -0.08 8.43
N LEU A 165 3.87 0.96 8.81
CA LEU A 165 5.32 0.88 8.99
C LEU A 165 5.71 -0.01 10.19
N ALA A 166 4.93 0.03 11.27
CA ALA A 166 5.18 -0.76 12.47
C ALA A 166 4.77 -2.24 12.33
N SER A 167 3.82 -2.56 11.43
CA SER A 167 3.24 -3.90 11.29
C SER A 167 4.29 -5.01 11.13
N LYS A 168 5.34 -4.76 10.34
CA LYS A 168 6.46 -5.69 10.16
C LYS A 168 7.19 -6.01 11.47
N PHE A 169 7.50 -4.98 12.25
CA PHE A 169 8.25 -5.13 13.49
C PHE A 169 7.40 -5.79 14.58
N LEU A 170 6.14 -5.36 14.69
CA LEU A 170 5.18 -5.92 15.64
C LEU A 170 4.87 -7.39 15.35
N TRP A 171 4.71 -7.77 14.07
CA TRP A 171 4.52 -9.17 13.69
C TRP A 171 5.75 -10.03 14.01
N ARG A 172 6.96 -9.56 13.68
CA ARG A 172 8.22 -10.29 13.97
C ARG A 172 8.48 -10.50 15.46
N GLN A 173 7.99 -9.59 16.30
CA GLN A 173 8.10 -9.69 17.76
C GLN A 173 6.93 -10.45 18.40
N GLY A 174 5.92 -10.84 17.60
CA GLY A 174 4.75 -11.58 18.07
C GLY A 174 3.67 -10.73 18.74
N TYR A 175 3.77 -9.39 18.69
CA TYR A 175 2.76 -8.45 19.20
C TYR A 175 1.53 -8.37 18.29
N ILE A 176 1.70 -8.58 16.98
CA ILE A 176 0.59 -8.77 16.04
C ILE A 176 0.57 -10.24 15.62
N ARG A 177 -0.59 -10.87 15.79
CA ARG A 177 -0.89 -12.20 15.25
C ARG A 177 -1.88 -12.06 14.12
N CYS A 178 -1.54 -12.59 12.96
CA CYS A 178 -2.41 -12.64 11.79
C CYS A 178 -2.90 -14.08 11.61
N PRO A 179 -4.09 -14.30 11.04
CA PRO A 179 -4.53 -15.63 10.67
C PRO A 179 -3.49 -16.32 9.78
N SER A 180 -3.30 -17.63 9.94
CA SER A 180 -2.43 -18.40 9.05
C SER A 180 -3.18 -18.89 7.81
N THR A 181 -4.50 -19.01 7.89
CA THR A 181 -5.39 -19.49 6.83
C THR A 181 -6.73 -18.74 6.86
N CYS A 182 -7.28 -18.46 5.68
CA CYS A 182 -8.64 -17.97 5.45
C CYS A 182 -9.19 -18.59 4.16
N SER A 183 -10.49 -18.85 4.11
CA SER A 183 -11.17 -19.28 2.86
C SER A 183 -11.12 -18.17 1.83
N LEU A 184 -10.86 -18.50 0.56
CA LEU A 184 -10.96 -17.51 -0.51
C LEU A 184 -12.42 -17.01 -0.61
N PRO A 185 -12.63 -15.71 -0.89
CA PRO A 185 -13.96 -15.24 -1.26
C PRO A 185 -14.47 -15.99 -2.49
N THR A 186 -15.76 -16.27 -2.54
CA THR A 186 -16.43 -17.07 -3.60
C THR A 186 -16.12 -16.58 -5.02
N PHE A 187 -15.95 -15.26 -5.21
CA PHE A 187 -15.61 -14.68 -6.52
C PHE A 187 -14.17 -14.98 -7.01
N LEU A 188 -13.31 -15.54 -6.16
CA LEU A 188 -11.97 -16.02 -6.55
C LEU A 188 -11.91 -17.54 -6.69
N GLU A 189 -12.88 -18.27 -6.12
CA GLU A 189 -13.00 -19.72 -6.32
C GLU A 189 -13.36 -20.03 -7.79
N GLU A 190 -14.27 -19.26 -8.39
CA GLU A 190 -14.67 -19.41 -9.80
C GLU A 190 -13.53 -19.12 -10.79
N ALA A 191 -12.55 -18.28 -10.42
CA ALA A 191 -11.41 -17.98 -11.27
C ALA A 191 -10.35 -19.11 -11.26
N ASP A 192 -10.25 -19.89 -10.18
CA ASP A 192 -9.33 -21.06 -10.06
C ASP A 192 -9.88 -22.28 -10.83
N ASP A 193 -11.20 -22.35 -11.06
CA ASP A 193 -11.83 -23.44 -11.83
C ASP A 193 -11.73 -23.24 -13.35
N SER A 194 -11.50 -22.00 -13.81
CA SER A 194 -11.43 -21.64 -15.24
C SER A 194 -10.09 -21.97 -15.94
N THR A 195 -9.13 -22.60 -15.25
CA THR A 195 -7.82 -22.96 -15.83
C THR A 195 -7.59 -24.48 -15.98
N ASN A 196 -8.65 -25.29 -15.90
CA ASN A 196 -8.60 -26.74 -16.07
C ASN A 196 -9.42 -27.26 -17.27
N ASP A 197 -9.42 -26.53 -18.39
CA ASP A 197 -9.84 -27.05 -19.71
C ASP A 197 -8.75 -26.83 -20.77
#